data_AF-A0A484ZLV5-F1
#
_entry.id   AF-A0A484ZLV5-F1
#
_cell.length_a   1.000
_cell.length_b   1.000
_cell.length_c   1.000
_cell.angle_alpha   90.00
_cell.angle_beta   90.00
_cell.angle_gamma   90.00
#
_symmetry.space_group_name_H-M   'P 1'
#
loop_
_entity.id
_entity.type
_entity.pdbx_description
1 polymer ?
#
loop_
_entity_poly.entity_id
_entity_poly.type
_entity_poly.pdbx_seq_one_letter_code
_entity_poly.pdbx_strand_id
1 'polypeptide(L)'
;MDSREILLARFSHLYASLDESSLTLLPEVYHREIHFIDPVGEHRGLSALDTYFRKLLGNLNSCCFILTEVQHTTHQEASICW
;
A
#
# COMPACT_ATOMS: atom_id res chain seq x y z
N MET A 1 -9.87 -1.07 -19.56
CA MET A 1 -9.24 -0.35 -18.43
C MET A 1 -7.79 -0.76 -18.42
N ASP A 2 -6.87 0.18 -18.39
CA ASP A 2 -5.43 -0.10 -18.43
C ASP A 2 -5.02 -0.87 -17.16
N SER A 3 -4.11 -1.84 -17.26
CA SER A 3 -3.67 -2.66 -16.11
C SER A 3 -3.12 -1.80 -14.97
N ARG A 4 -2.53 -0.65 -15.28
CA ARG A 4 -2.03 0.33 -14.30
C ARG A 4 -3.16 1.08 -13.60
N GLU A 5 -4.21 1.48 -14.31
CA GLU A 5 -5.39 2.12 -13.70
C GLU A 5 -6.07 1.18 -12.72
N ILE A 6 -6.14 -0.12 -13.05
CA ILE A 6 -6.65 -1.16 -12.15
C ILE A 6 -5.76 -1.28 -10.91
N LEU A 7 -4.43 -1.30 -11.08
CA LEU A 7 -3.49 -1.38 -9.96
C LEU A 7 -3.62 -0.16 -9.03
N LEU A 8 -3.68 1.04 -9.59
CA LEU A 8 -3.83 2.28 -8.82
C LEU A 8 -5.18 2.32 -8.10
N ALA A 9 -6.26 1.86 -8.73
CA ALA A 9 -7.56 1.74 -8.07
C ALA A 9 -7.52 0.78 -6.86
N ARG A 10 -6.82 -0.37 -6.99
CA ARG A 10 -6.63 -1.32 -5.87
C ARG A 10 -5.76 -0.74 -4.76
N PHE A 11 -4.67 -0.07 -5.12
CA PHE A 11 -3.82 0.64 -4.15
C PHE A 11 -4.65 1.66 -3.38
N SER A 12 -5.44 2.46 -4.10
CA SER A 12 -6.30 3.47 -3.49
C SER A 12 -7.33 2.88 -2.56
N HIS A 13 -7.94 1.76 -2.96
CA HIS A 13 -8.88 1.03 -2.11
C HIS A 13 -8.21 0.52 -0.83
N LEU A 14 -7.07 -0.16 -0.94
CA LEU A 14 -6.31 -0.69 0.20
C LEU A 14 -6.01 0.39 1.25
N TYR A 15 -5.51 1.56 0.83
CA TYR A 15 -5.14 2.62 1.77
C TYR A 15 -6.34 3.38 2.34
N ALA A 16 -7.42 3.56 1.55
CA ALA A 16 -8.64 4.22 2.04
C ALA A 16 -9.38 3.38 3.10
N SER A 17 -9.23 2.05 3.08
CA SER A 17 -9.81 1.12 4.06
C SER A 17 -8.73 0.37 4.87
N LEU A 18 -7.59 1.02 5.13
CA LEU A 18 -6.46 0.37 5.79
C LEU A 18 -6.80 -0.01 7.25
N ASP A 19 -6.90 -1.31 7.50
CA ASP A 19 -7.12 -1.94 8.79
C ASP A 19 -6.58 -3.39 8.76
N GLU A 20 -6.66 -4.12 9.87
CA GLU A 20 -6.13 -5.49 9.93
C GLU A 20 -6.78 -6.45 8.93
N SER A 21 -8.05 -6.20 8.56
CA SER A 21 -8.80 -7.05 7.64
C SER A 21 -8.40 -6.80 6.19
N SER A 22 -8.08 -5.55 5.83
CA SER A 22 -7.66 -5.21 4.46
C SER A 22 -6.25 -5.67 4.11
N LEU A 23 -5.44 -6.13 5.09
CA LEU A 23 -4.11 -6.69 4.82
C LEU A 23 -4.12 -7.92 3.90
N THR A 24 -5.25 -8.62 3.78
CA THR A 24 -5.40 -9.72 2.81
C THR A 24 -5.30 -9.23 1.36
N LEU A 25 -5.46 -7.93 1.11
CA LEU A 25 -5.37 -7.30 -0.21
C LEU A 25 -3.94 -6.90 -0.60
N LEU A 26 -2.96 -6.98 0.32
CA LEU A 26 -1.55 -6.68 0.02
C LEU A 26 -1.02 -7.40 -1.24
N PRO A 27 -1.31 -8.70 -1.49
CA PRO A 27 -0.84 -9.40 -2.69
C PRO A 27 -1.47 -8.88 -4.01
N GLU A 28 -2.57 -8.13 -3.93
CA GLU A 28 -3.23 -7.56 -5.11
C GLU A 28 -2.59 -6.25 -5.60
N VAL A 29 -1.78 -5.63 -4.73
CA VAL A 29 -1.17 -4.31 -4.93
C VAL A 29 0.36 -4.42 -4.96
N TYR A 30 0.95 -5.26 -4.11
CA TYR A 30 2.39 -5.39 -3.97
C TYR A 30 2.93 -6.64 -4.66
N HIS A 31 4.07 -6.49 -5.32
CA HIS A 31 4.83 -7.62 -5.85
C HIS A 31 5.37 -8.51 -4.71
N ARG A 32 5.56 -9.81 -4.97
CA ARG A 32 6.09 -10.77 -3.97
C ARG A 32 7.42 -10.34 -3.36
N GLU A 33 8.28 -9.73 -4.18
CA GLU A 33 9.61 -9.22 -3.83
C GLU A 33 9.61 -7.71 -3.51
N ILE A 34 8.50 -7.16 -2.98
CA ILE A 34 8.40 -5.74 -2.61
C ILE A 34 9.54 -5.31 -1.68
N HIS A 35 10.12 -4.14 -1.94
CA HIS A 35 11.02 -3.44 -1.03
C HIS A 35 10.29 -2.21 -0.50
N PHE A 36 9.68 -2.35 0.67
CA PHE A 36 8.96 -1.27 1.33
C PHE A 36 9.90 -0.51 2.26
N ILE A 37 9.92 0.82 2.16
CA ILE A 37 10.79 1.70 2.94
C ILE A 37 9.92 2.80 3.54
N ASP A 38 10.05 3.00 4.84
CA ASP A 38 9.46 4.12 5.56
C ASP A 38 10.46 4.71 6.56
N PRO A 39 10.10 5.75 7.34
CA PRO A 39 11.01 6.32 8.34
C PRO A 39 11.43 5.37 9.48
N VAL A 40 10.72 4.27 9.70
CA VAL A 40 11.01 3.27 10.74
C VAL A 40 12.02 2.24 10.24
N GLY A 41 11.91 1.81 8.99
CA GLY A 41 12.87 0.88 8.41
C GLY A 41 12.52 0.34 7.02
N GLU A 42 13.18 -0.77 6.67
CA GLU A 42 13.00 -1.46 5.40
C GLU A 42 12.42 -2.86 5.61
N HIS A 43 11.43 -3.22 4.79
CA HIS A 43 10.77 -4.53 4.79
C HIS A 43 10.82 -5.14 3.40
N ARG A 44 11.41 -6.34 3.30
CA ARG A 44 11.63 -7.03 2.03
C ARG A 44 10.78 -8.28 1.91
N GLY A 45 10.02 -8.35 0.83
CA GLY A 45 9.10 -9.42 0.54
C GLY A 45 7.74 -9.25 1.23
N LEU A 46 6.72 -9.84 0.60
CA LEU A 46 5.33 -9.66 1.01
C LEU A 46 5.04 -10.17 2.43
N SER A 47 5.71 -11.23 2.87
CA SER A 47 5.56 -11.77 4.23
C SER A 47 6.10 -10.83 5.30
N ALA A 48 7.23 -10.15 5.03
CA ALA A 48 7.78 -9.15 5.95
C ALA A 48 6.86 -7.92 6.01
N LEU A 49 6.29 -7.52 4.87
CA LEU A 49 5.33 -6.42 4.79
C LEU A 49 4.05 -6.71 5.59
N ASP A 50 3.42 -7.87 5.41
CA ASP A 50 2.23 -8.28 6.19
C ASP A 50 2.52 -8.27 7.69
N THR A 51 3.64 -8.87 8.11
CA THR A 51 4.06 -8.88 9.52
C THR A 51 4.24 -7.47 10.08
N TYR A 52 4.81 -6.57 9.28
CA TYR A 52 5.02 -5.18 9.66
C TYR A 52 3.69 -4.43 9.83
N PHE A 53 2.80 -4.51 8.84
CA PHE A 53 1.50 -3.83 8.88
C PHE A 53 0.62 -4.36 10.02
N ARG A 54 0.63 -5.66 10.33
CA ARG A 54 -0.09 -6.21 11.50
C ARG A 54 0.38 -5.59 12.81
N LYS A 55 1.69 -5.44 12.98
CA LYS A 55 2.27 -4.77 14.17
C LYS A 55 1.92 -3.29 14.20
N LEU A 56 1.98 -2.61 13.06
CA LEU A 56 1.64 -1.19 12.94
C LEU A 56 0.18 -0.94 13.33
N LEU A 57 -0.75 -1.68 12.70
CA LEU A 57 -2.20 -1.54 12.90
C LEU A 57 -2.67 -2.04 14.27
N GLY A 58 -2.08 -3.09 14.82
CA GLY A 58 -2.41 -3.57 16.16
C GLY A 58 -2.07 -2.59 17.29
N ASN A 59 -1.26 -1.56 17.01
CA ASN A 59 -0.94 -0.49 17.95
C ASN A 59 -1.67 0.83 17.64
N LEU A 60 -2.53 0.86 16.61
CA LEU A 60 -3.29 2.03 16.18
C LEU A 60 -4.74 1.95 16.69
N ASN A 61 -5.27 3.07 17.19
CA ASN A 61 -6.69 3.17 17.50
C ASN A 61 -7.54 3.35 16.23
N SER A 62 -7.09 4.19 15.30
CA SER A 62 -7.72 4.40 14.01
C SER A 62 -6.78 5.15 13.06
N CYS A 63 -7.00 4.97 11.76
CA CYS A 63 -6.38 5.77 10.69
C CYS A 63 -7.39 5.99 9.56
N CYS A 64 -7.25 7.10 8.83
CA CYS A 64 -8.05 7.41 7.66
C CYS A 64 -7.15 8.14 6.66
N PHE A 65 -7.12 7.65 5.42
CA PHE A 65 -6.32 8.22 4.34
C PHE A 65 -7.26 8.73 3.25
N ILE A 66 -7.07 9.98 2.82
CA ILE A 66 -7.81 10.59 1.71
C ILE A 66 -6.80 10.88 0.62
N LEU A 67 -6.74 10.02 -0.40
CA LEU A 67 -5.82 10.22 -1.51
C LEU A 67 -6.26 11.43 -2.34
N THR A 68 -5.39 12.44 -2.44
CA THR A 68 -5.71 13.74 -3.05
C THR A 68 -5.20 13.85 -4.48
N GLU A 69 -4.11 13.17 -4.82
CA GLU A 69 -3.49 13.27 -6.13
C GLU A 69 -2.79 11.96 -6.53
N VAL A 70 -2.91 11.62 -7.81
CA VAL A 70 -2.13 10.55 -8.45
C VAL A 70 -1.33 11.17 -9.59
N GLN A 71 -0.02 11.19 -9.44
CA GLN A 71 0.91 11.74 -10.43
C GLN A 71 1.58 10.60 -11.20
N HIS A 72 1.47 10.61 -12.52
CA HIS A 72 2.21 9.69 -13.38
C HIS A 72 3.59 10.27 -13.68
N THR A 73 4.62 9.80 -12.99
CA THR A 73 5.99 10.29 -13.14
C THR A 73 6.62 9.77 -14.44
N THR A 74 6.42 8.48 -14.74
CA THR A 74 6.90 7.84 -15.97
C THR A 74 5.89 6.79 -16.46
N HIS A 75 6.24 6.03 -17.51
CA HIS A 75 5.44 4.89 -17.95
C HIS A 75 5.42 3.75 -16.91
N GLN A 76 6.42 3.68 -16.03
CA GLN A 76 6.58 2.59 -15.04
C GLN A 76 6.39 3.03 -13.59
N GLU A 77 6.25 4.33 -13.35
CA GLU A 77 6.21 4.90 -12.01
C GLU A 77 5.01 5.84 -11.84
N ALA A 78 4.39 5.75 -10.68
CA ALA A 78 3.35 6.67 -10.24
C ALA A 78 3.61 7.03 -8.77
N SER A 79 3.27 8.25 -8.40
CA SER A 79 3.31 8.75 -7.04
C SER A 79 1.89 9.10 -6.60
N ILE A 80 1.56 8.82 -5.34
CA ILE A 80 0.24 9.10 -4.76
C ILE A 80 0.45 9.95 -3.52
N CYS A 81 -0.34 11.01 -3.40
CA CYS A 81 -0.35 11.93 -2.25
C CYS A 81 -1.65 11.76 -1.46
N TRP A 82 -1.57 11.91 -0.14
CA TRP A 82 -2.69 11.83 0.80
C TRP A 82 -2.56 12.88 1.90
#